data_AF-A0A962C2M9-F1
#
_entry.id   AF-A0A962C2M9-F1
#
_cell.length_a   1.000
_cell.length_b   1.000
_cell.length_c   1.000
_cell.angle_alpha   90.00
_cell.angle_beta   90.00
_cell.angle_gamma   90.00
#
_symmetry.space_group_name_H-M   'P 1'
#
loop_
_entity.id
_entity.type
_entity.pdbx_description
1 polymer ?
#
loop_
_entity_poly.entity_id
_entity_poly.type
_entity_poly.pdbx_seq_one_letter_code
_entity_poly.pdbx_strand_id
1 'polypeptide(L)'
;TFPIWITVNYLGDPDNGVIVASYLGSALMAGAFLAVGACLSATTRNQVIAFILTVVVCFVLLLAGFPLVLEFIGAIFPQGVVDAIAGLSFLTHFGAIAKGVLDLRDVLYFLLTIVFWLIACALVVGVRKAD
;
A
#
# COMPACT_ATOMS: atom_id res chain seq x y z
N THR A 1 -11.45 -15.92 -5.88
CA THR A 1 -11.61 -16.12 -4.42
C THR A 1 -13.06 -16.30 -3.98
N PHE A 2 -14.05 -15.86 -4.77
CA PHE A 2 -15.48 -16.06 -4.51
C PHE A 2 -15.92 -17.48 -4.07
N PRO A 3 -15.41 -18.60 -4.63
CA PRO A 3 -15.80 -19.94 -4.19
C PRO A 3 -15.32 -20.29 -2.77
N ILE A 4 -14.17 -19.74 -2.34
CA ILE A 4 -13.58 -20.04 -1.03
C ILE A 4 -14.45 -19.47 0.10
N TRP A 5 -15.07 -18.31 -0.10
CA TRP A 5 -15.96 -17.72 0.89
C TRP A 5 -17.17 -18.62 1.22
N ILE A 6 -17.73 -19.27 0.20
CA ILE A 6 -18.83 -20.22 0.33
C ILE A 6 -18.35 -21.49 1.05
N THR A 7 -17.17 -22.00 0.69
CA THR A 7 -16.61 -23.20 1.34
C THR A 7 -16.30 -22.97 2.82
N VAL A 8 -15.77 -21.81 3.20
CA VAL A 8 -15.43 -21.52 4.61
C VAL A 8 -16.68 -21.29 5.46
N ASN A 9 -17.74 -20.67 4.91
CA ASN A 9 -19.04 -20.58 5.59
C ASN A 9 -19.78 -21.93 5.66
N TYR A 10 -19.47 -22.86 4.76
CA TYR A 10 -20.04 -24.20 4.76
C TYR A 10 -19.31 -25.17 5.71
N LEU A 11 -17.98 -25.02 5.87
CA LEU A 11 -17.14 -25.88 6.73
C LEU A 11 -17.01 -25.38 8.19
N GLY A 12 -17.42 -24.15 8.50
CA GLY A 12 -17.30 -23.59 9.84
C GLY A 12 -18.15 -22.34 10.06
N ASP A 13 -17.87 -21.60 11.14
CA ASP A 13 -18.54 -20.34 11.51
C ASP A 13 -17.51 -19.19 11.44
N PRO A 14 -17.08 -18.77 10.23
CA PRO A 14 -16.08 -17.73 10.08
C PRO A 14 -16.65 -16.35 10.38
N ASP A 15 -15.82 -15.47 10.94
CA ASP A 15 -16.16 -14.06 11.04
C ASP A 15 -16.18 -13.42 9.63
N ASN A 16 -17.39 -13.30 9.08
CA ASN A 16 -17.63 -12.68 7.78
C ASN A 16 -17.21 -11.20 7.75
N GLY A 17 -17.15 -10.51 8.90
CA GLY A 17 -16.65 -9.15 9.03
C GLY A 17 -15.16 -9.07 8.71
N VAL A 18 -14.34 -9.97 9.28
CA VAL A 18 -12.90 -10.07 8.99
C VAL A 18 -12.64 -10.37 7.52
N ILE A 19 -13.46 -11.24 6.91
CA ILE A 19 -13.33 -11.60 5.51
C ILE A 19 -13.59 -10.39 4.61
N VAL A 20 -14.71 -9.69 4.80
CA VAL A 20 -15.05 -8.50 4.01
C VAL A 20 -14.00 -7.39 4.22
N ALA A 21 -13.56 -7.17 5.46
CA ALA A 21 -12.50 -6.22 5.79
C ALA A 21 -11.20 -6.54 5.04
N SER A 22 -10.79 -7.80 5.01
CA SER A 22 -9.56 -8.25 4.31
C SER A 22 -9.66 -8.07 2.79
N TYR A 23 -10.83 -8.31 2.19
CA TYR A 23 -11.06 -8.02 0.77
C TYR A 23 -10.99 -6.52 0.48
N LEU A 24 -11.61 -5.68 1.30
CA LEU A 24 -11.56 -4.24 1.14
C LEU A 24 -10.13 -3.70 1.31
N GLY A 25 -9.42 -4.16 2.35
CA GLY A 25 -8.02 -3.81 2.60
C GLY A 25 -7.10 -4.20 1.45
N SER A 26 -7.27 -5.40 0.88
CA SER A 26 -6.46 -5.85 -0.26
C SER A 26 -6.76 -5.06 -1.53
N ALA A 27 -8.02 -4.68 -1.77
CA ALA A 27 -8.40 -3.80 -2.87
C ALA A 27 -7.78 -2.40 -2.73
N LEU A 28 -7.80 -1.81 -1.53
CA LEU A 28 -7.18 -0.52 -1.24
C LEU A 28 -5.66 -0.58 -1.42
N MET A 29 -5.00 -1.62 -0.90
CA MET A 29 -3.55 -1.81 -1.03
C MET A 29 -3.15 -1.99 -2.51
N ALA A 30 -3.90 -2.79 -3.28
CA ALA A 30 -3.68 -2.94 -4.71
C ALA A 30 -3.87 -1.61 -5.46
N GLY A 31 -4.91 -0.84 -5.12
CA GLY A 31 -5.14 0.50 -5.67
C GLY A 31 -3.98 1.45 -5.41
N ALA A 32 -3.40 1.42 -4.21
CA ALA A 32 -2.22 2.24 -3.87
C ALA A 32 -0.99 1.86 -4.71
N PHE A 33 -0.71 0.56 -4.90
CA PHE A 33 0.38 0.13 -5.77
C PHE A 33 0.16 0.51 -7.24
N LEU A 34 -1.08 0.44 -7.74
CA LEU A 34 -1.40 0.89 -9.09
C LEU A 34 -1.19 2.40 -9.26
N ALA A 35 -1.56 3.22 -8.27
CA ALA A 35 -1.34 4.66 -8.30
C ALA A 35 0.15 5.02 -8.34
N VAL A 36 0.98 4.37 -7.49
CA VAL A 36 2.44 4.52 -7.48
C VAL A 36 3.04 4.14 -8.84
N GLY A 37 2.67 2.97 -9.36
CA GLY A 37 3.17 2.49 -10.65
C GLY A 37 2.77 3.36 -11.82
N ALA A 38 1.54 3.88 -11.83
CA ALA A 38 1.08 4.82 -12.86
C ALA A 38 1.93 6.10 -12.87
N CYS A 39 2.23 6.66 -11.70
CA CYS A 39 3.07 7.85 -11.60
C CYS A 39 4.51 7.60 -12.08
N LEU A 40 5.13 6.50 -11.65
CA LEU A 40 6.50 6.18 -12.05
C LEU A 40 6.61 5.82 -13.54
N SER A 41 5.58 5.18 -14.08
CA SER A 41 5.45 4.95 -15.52
C SER A 41 5.38 6.26 -16.29
N ALA A 42 4.59 7.24 -15.84
CA ALA A 42 4.52 8.56 -16.46
C ALA A 42 5.86 9.31 -16.46
N THR A 43 6.70 9.10 -15.44
CA THR A 43 8.02 9.75 -15.29
C THR A 43 9.10 9.16 -16.21
N THR A 44 8.94 7.95 -16.74
CA THR A 44 9.98 7.31 -17.55
C THR A 44 9.49 7.08 -18.98
N ARG A 45 10.39 7.12 -19.97
CA ARG A 45 10.04 6.73 -21.36
C ARG A 45 10.28 5.25 -21.63
N ASN A 46 11.09 4.59 -20.80
CA ASN A 46 11.46 3.19 -20.94
C ASN A 46 10.62 2.33 -19.99
N GLN A 47 9.80 1.45 -20.56
CA GLN A 47 8.89 0.55 -19.83
C GLN A 47 9.61 -0.37 -18.83
N VAL A 48 10.83 -0.82 -19.15
CA VAL A 48 11.61 -1.68 -18.26
C VAL A 48 12.05 -0.90 -17.02
N ILE A 49 12.51 0.34 -17.20
CA ILE A 49 12.92 1.20 -16.08
C ILE A 49 11.71 1.57 -15.23
N ALA A 50 10.56 1.87 -15.85
CA ALA A 50 9.29 2.12 -15.15
C ALA A 50 8.94 0.95 -14.20
N PHE A 51 9.02 -0.27 -14.72
CA PHE A 51 8.68 -1.48 -13.99
C PHE A 51 9.63 -1.68 -12.79
N ILE A 52 10.94 -1.62 -13.00
CA ILE A 52 11.93 -1.82 -11.95
C ILE A 52 11.76 -0.78 -10.84
N LEU A 53 11.60 0.50 -11.20
CA LEU A 53 11.38 1.56 -10.20
C LEU A 53 10.10 1.35 -9.41
N THR A 54 9.01 0.94 -10.08
CA THR A 54 7.75 0.63 -9.41
C THR A 54 7.91 -0.49 -8.40
N VAL A 55 8.56 -1.59 -8.79
CA VAL A 55 8.81 -2.73 -7.89
C VAL A 55 9.63 -2.28 -6.69
N VAL A 56 10.71 -1.53 -6.89
CA VAL A 56 11.58 -1.06 -5.80
C VAL A 56 10.82 -0.14 -4.84
N VAL A 57 10.07 0.84 -5.35
CA VAL A 57 9.32 1.78 -4.51
C VAL A 57 8.21 1.05 -3.74
N CYS A 58 7.43 0.20 -4.41
CA CYS A 58 6.40 -0.60 -3.75
C CYS A 58 6.98 -1.54 -2.70
N PHE A 59 8.15 -2.14 -2.95
CA PHE A 59 8.83 -3.02 -2.01
C PHE A 59 9.30 -2.26 -0.77
N VAL A 60 9.88 -1.07 -0.94
CA VAL A 60 10.27 -0.20 0.17
C VAL A 60 9.04 0.22 1.00
N LEU A 61 7.95 0.64 0.37
CA LEU A 61 6.70 1.00 1.08
C LEU A 61 6.09 -0.18 1.84
N LEU A 62 6.22 -1.39 1.30
CA LEU A 62 5.75 -2.62 1.95
C LEU A 62 6.61 -2.93 3.18
N LEU A 63 7.93 -2.90 3.04
CA LEU A 63 8.88 -3.26 4.10
C LEU A 63 9.19 -2.16 5.11
N ALA A 64 8.73 -0.92 4.89
CA ALA A 64 9.02 0.21 5.77
C ALA A 64 8.68 -0.05 7.26
N GLY A 65 7.69 -0.91 7.55
CA GLY A 65 7.26 -1.24 8.90
C GLY A 65 7.66 -2.63 9.34
N PHE A 66 8.53 -3.30 8.58
CA PHE A 66 9.07 -4.59 8.98
C PHE A 66 10.08 -4.39 10.12
N PRO A 67 10.01 -5.17 11.22
CA PRO A 67 10.84 -4.93 12.41
C PRO A 67 12.33 -4.84 12.11
N LEU A 68 12.83 -5.71 11.22
CA LEU A 68 14.22 -5.70 10.79
C LEU A 68 14.63 -4.36 10.16
N VAL A 69 13.77 -3.78 9.31
CA VAL A 69 14.04 -2.48 8.65
C VAL A 69 14.01 -1.35 9.67
N LEU A 70 13.05 -1.37 10.59
CA LEU A 70 12.93 -0.36 11.64
C LEU A 70 14.12 -0.41 12.62
N GLU A 71 14.65 -1.60 12.94
CA GLU A 71 15.86 -1.75 13.75
C GLU A 71 17.10 -1.16 13.07
N PHE A 72 17.29 -1.43 11.77
CA PHE A 72 18.37 -0.84 10.99
C PHE A 72 18.27 0.69 10.91
N ILE A 73 17.05 1.22 10.72
CA ILE A 73 16.82 2.66 10.64
C ILE A 73 16.97 3.31 12.02
N GLY A 74 16.49 2.67 13.09
CA GLY A 74 16.60 3.15 14.46
C GLY A 74 18.04 3.16 15.00
N ALA A 75 18.94 2.38 14.40
CA ALA A 75 20.38 2.48 14.68
C ALA A 75 21.02 3.76 14.10
N ILE A 76 20.38 4.39 13.10
CA ILE A 76 20.92 5.53 12.35
C ILE A 76 20.14 6.83 12.63
N PHE A 77 18.84 6.73 12.91
CA PHE A 77 17.92 7.86 13.02
C PHE A 77 17.24 7.97 14.40
N PRO A 78 16.82 9.17 14.82
CA PRO A 78 16.05 9.37 16.05
C PRO A 78 14.70 8.65 16.00
N GLN A 79 14.19 8.24 17.17
CA GLN A 79 12.92 7.51 17.33
C GLN A 79 11.73 8.15 16.59
N GLY A 80 11.62 9.48 16.58
CA GLY A 80 10.53 10.17 15.88
C GLY A 80 10.50 9.94 14.36
N VAL A 81 11.65 9.69 13.73
CA VAL A 81 11.74 9.36 12.29
C VAL A 81 11.38 7.89 12.06
N VAL A 82 11.79 7.01 12.98
CA VAL A 82 11.46 5.58 12.93
C VAL A 82 9.95 5.39 13.04
N ASP A 83 9.28 6.10 13.95
CA ASP A 83 7.83 6.03 14.14
C ASP A 83 7.07 6.55 12.90
N ALA A 84 7.57 7.61 12.25
CA ALA A 84 7.00 8.12 11.02
C ALA A 84 7.12 7.11 9.86
N ILE A 85 8.26 6.41 9.77
CA ILE A 85 8.50 5.37 8.75
C ILE A 85 7.66 4.12 9.01
N ALA A 86 7.52 3.73 10.28
CA ALA A 86 6.62 2.66 10.69
C ALA A 86 5.18 2.99 10.29
N GLY A 87 4.74 4.24 10.49
CA GLY A 87 3.43 4.74 10.07
C GLY A 87 3.23 4.90 8.56
N LEU A 88 4.27 4.74 7.74
CA LEU A 88 4.16 4.71 6.27
C LEU A 88 4.01 3.28 5.72
N SER A 89 4.08 2.26 6.58
CA SER A 89 4.12 0.88 6.12
C SER A 89 2.77 0.34 5.72
N PHE A 90 2.63 -0.06 4.45
CA PHE A 90 1.42 -0.70 3.95
C PHE A 90 1.12 -1.99 4.69
N LEU A 91 2.16 -2.74 5.09
CA LEU A 91 2.00 -4.03 5.76
C LEU A 91 1.41 -3.89 7.17
N THR A 92 1.77 -2.82 7.90
CA THR A 92 1.24 -2.58 9.24
C THR A 92 -0.25 -2.22 9.20
N HIS A 93 -0.64 -1.29 8.33
CA HIS A 93 -2.05 -0.92 8.11
C HIS A 93 -2.88 -2.09 7.56
N PHE A 94 -2.32 -2.86 6.61
CA PHE A 94 -3.00 -4.06 6.09
C PHE A 94 -3.17 -5.14 7.18
N GLY A 95 -2.17 -5.34 8.03
CA GLY A 95 -2.23 -6.30 9.14
C GLY A 95 -3.29 -5.95 10.20
N ALA A 96 -3.55 -4.66 10.43
CA ALA A 96 -4.64 -4.20 11.29
C ALA A 96 -6.02 -4.50 10.67
N ILE A 97 -6.19 -4.17 9.39
CA ILE A 97 -7.42 -4.45 8.62
C ILE A 97 -7.70 -5.96 8.52
N ALA A 98 -6.66 -6.77 8.30
CA ALA A 98 -6.77 -8.22 8.16
C ALA A 98 -7.20 -8.94 9.45
N LYS A 99 -7.09 -8.28 10.61
CA LYS A 99 -7.61 -8.77 11.89
C LYS A 99 -9.09 -8.42 12.12
N GLY A 100 -9.75 -7.80 11.13
CA GLY A 100 -11.16 -7.40 11.20
C GLY A 100 -11.42 -6.07 11.90
N VAL A 101 -10.36 -5.38 12.35
CA VAL A 101 -10.48 -4.03 12.91
C VAL A 101 -10.33 -3.04 11.75
N LEU A 102 -11.45 -2.67 11.14
CA LEU A 102 -11.48 -1.58 10.15
C LEU A 102 -11.39 -0.24 10.89
N ASP A 103 -10.17 0.20 11.19
CA ASP A 103 -9.96 1.57 11.65
C ASP A 103 -10.08 2.54 10.46
N LEU A 104 -10.80 3.64 10.66
CA LEU A 104 -10.94 4.71 9.68
C LEU A 104 -9.56 5.30 9.31
N ARG A 105 -8.62 5.29 10.25
CA ARG A 105 -7.24 5.75 10.03
C ARG A 105 -6.53 4.97 8.93
N ASP A 106 -6.65 3.64 8.93
CA ASP A 106 -5.97 2.78 7.97
C ASP A 106 -6.58 2.93 6.56
N VAL A 107 -7.91 3.03 6.50
CA VAL A 107 -8.62 3.29 5.25
C VAL A 107 -8.26 4.66 4.67
N LEU A 108 -8.25 5.70 5.50
CA LEU A 108 -7.84 7.04 5.11
C LEU A 108 -6.39 7.08 4.64
N TYR A 109 -5.49 6.35 5.30
CA TYR A 109 -4.09 6.26 4.89
C TYR A 109 -3.94 5.75 3.44
N PHE A 110 -4.61 4.64 3.10
CA PHE A 110 -4.58 4.12 1.73
C PHE A 110 -5.23 5.08 0.72
N LEU A 111 -6.38 5.67 1.06
CA LEU A 111 -7.06 6.63 0.19
C LEU A 111 -6.20 7.88 -0.08
N LEU A 112 -5.60 8.45 0.96
CA LEU A 112 -4.71 9.61 0.84
C LEU A 112 -3.50 9.27 -0.02
N THR A 113 -2.93 8.08 0.15
CA THR A 113 -1.78 7.63 -0.65
C THR A 113 -2.17 7.45 -2.13
N ILE A 114 -3.33 6.86 -2.42
CA ILE A 114 -3.86 6.73 -3.78
C ILE A 114 -4.04 8.11 -4.42
N VAL A 115 -4.74 9.02 -3.73
CA VAL A 115 -5.03 10.37 -4.24
C VAL A 115 -3.73 11.15 -4.47
N PHE A 116 -2.80 11.11 -3.52
CA PHE A 116 -1.50 11.77 -3.63
C PHE A 116 -0.73 11.31 -4.87
N TRP A 117 -0.59 10.00 -5.08
CA TRP A 117 0.15 9.45 -6.23
C TRP A 117 -0.56 9.69 -7.56
N LEU A 118 -1.90 9.68 -7.60
CA LEU A 118 -2.65 10.02 -8.80
C LEU A 118 -2.52 11.51 -9.17
N ILE A 119 -2.53 12.41 -8.19
CA ILE A 119 -2.27 13.84 -8.42
C ILE A 119 -0.84 14.03 -8.94
N ALA A 120 0.14 13.40 -8.31
CA ALA A 120 1.52 13.44 -8.78
C ALA A 120 1.65 12.93 -10.22
N CYS A 121 0.99 11.81 -10.55
CA CYS A 121 0.92 11.27 -11.91
C CYS A 121 0.32 12.29 -12.90
N ALA A 122 -0.81 12.90 -12.54
CA ALA A 122 -1.48 13.89 -13.38
C ALA A 122 -0.59 15.13 -13.65
N LEU A 123 0.14 15.61 -12.63
CA LEU A 123 1.09 16.71 -12.77
C LEU A 123 2.25 16.34 -13.70
N VAL A 124 2.86 15.16 -13.52
CA VAL A 124 3.95 14.68 -14.37
C VAL A 124 3.50 14.56 -15.83
N VAL A 125 2.31 14.02 -16.06
CA VAL A 125 1.72 13.94 -17.40
C VAL A 125 1.44 15.32 -17.98
N GLY A 126 0.99 16.28 -17.17
CA GLY A 126 0.74 17.66 -17.57
C GLY A 126 2.01 18.37 -18.05
N VAL A 127 3.10 18.28 -17.28
CA VAL A 127 4.41 18.85 -17.64
C VAL A 127 4.91 18.26 -18.96
N ARG A 128 4.83 16.93 -19.11
CA ARG A 128 5.29 16.25 -20.33
C ARG A 128 4.46 16.47 -21.58
N LYS A 129 3.22 16.96 -21.43
CA LYS A 129 2.39 17.38 -22.58
C LYS A 129 2.74 18.79 -23.07
N ALA A 130 3.40 19.59 -22.24
CA ALA A 130 3.82 20.95 -22.57
C ALA A 130 5.21 20.98 -23.25
N ASP A 131 6.02 19.95 -23.05
CA ASP A 131 7.28 19.67 -23.76
C ASP A 131 7.04 18.99 -25.13
#